data_AF-A0A9P9F675-F1
#
_entry.id   AF-A0A9P9F675-F1
#
_cell.length_a   1.000
_cell.length_b   1.000
_cell.length_c   1.000
_cell.angle_alpha   90.00
_cell.angle_beta   90.00
_cell.angle_gamma   90.00
#
_symmetry.space_group_name_H-M   'P 1'
#
loop_
_entity.id
_entity.type
_entity.pdbx_description
1 polymer ?
#
loop_
_entity_poly.entity_id
_entity_poly.type
_entity_poly.pdbx_seq_one_letter_code
_entity_poly.pdbx_strand_id
1 'polypeptide(L)'
;MGPFQAVRLTAAALFIANGAVLADECQPEVWKLRILGPGEINCRLGTTTGLQVDSNTCASIANKYHITVDTFLDLNPRLGSNCESIQPDTMYCVEGFHEPLRARNGLCGPDNRNATCVGTDKQCCNKMTWRCGNTTDDCTTNCYEGNCY
;
A
#
# COMPACT_ATOMS: atom_id res chain seq x y z
N MET A 1 37.33 57.45 -2.26
CA MET A 1 37.51 56.90 -3.62
C MET A 1 38.31 55.61 -3.47
N GLY A 2 37.77 54.47 -3.91
CA GLY A 2 38.34 53.13 -3.69
C GLY A 2 39.60 52.83 -4.54
N PRO A 3 40.00 51.56 -4.75
CA PRO A 3 39.10 50.43 -4.99
C PRO A 3 39.33 49.18 -4.09
N PHE A 4 38.26 48.40 -4.01
CA PHE A 4 38.19 47.04 -3.51
C PHE A 4 38.86 46.07 -4.50
N GLN A 5 39.67 45.14 -4.02
CA GLN A 5 40.06 43.94 -4.78
C GLN A 5 39.48 42.70 -4.11
N ALA A 6 38.72 41.95 -4.90
CA ALA A 6 37.95 40.79 -4.54
C ALA A 6 38.85 39.56 -4.33
N VAL A 7 38.81 38.98 -3.13
CA VAL A 7 39.33 37.63 -2.90
C VAL A 7 38.32 36.63 -3.46
N ARG A 8 38.81 35.79 -4.37
CA ARG A 8 38.06 34.78 -5.10
C ARG A 8 37.45 33.74 -4.14
N LEU A 9 36.15 33.50 -4.28
CA LEU A 9 35.43 32.38 -3.70
C LEU A 9 35.98 31.06 -4.24
N THR A 10 36.57 30.23 -3.37
CA THR A 10 36.49 28.78 -3.53
C THR A 10 35.31 28.31 -2.68
N ALA A 11 34.21 28.00 -3.36
CA ALA A 11 33.06 27.35 -2.75
C ALA A 11 33.53 26.01 -2.18
N ALA A 12 33.69 25.95 -0.85
CA ALA A 12 33.67 24.68 -0.16
C ALA A 12 32.33 24.03 -0.54
N ALA A 13 32.40 22.87 -1.20
CA ALA A 13 31.23 22.11 -1.59
C ALA A 13 30.43 21.80 -0.33
N LEU A 14 29.38 22.61 -0.07
CA LEU A 14 28.26 22.14 0.71
C LEU A 14 27.67 20.98 -0.08
N PHE A 15 28.08 19.77 0.28
CA PHE A 15 27.21 18.62 0.10
C PHE A 15 26.02 18.88 1.02
N ILE A 16 25.03 19.60 0.49
CA ILE A 16 23.69 19.51 1.02
C ILE A 16 23.34 18.05 0.78
N ALA A 17 23.40 17.23 1.83
CA ALA A 17 22.83 15.91 1.85
C ALA A 17 21.30 16.06 1.77
N ASN A 18 20.82 16.48 0.60
CA ASN A 18 19.41 16.39 0.24
C ASN A 18 19.17 14.96 -0.19
N GLY A 19 18.87 14.13 0.80
CA GLY A 19 18.61 12.72 0.58
C GLY A 19 18.77 11.88 1.84
N ALA A 20 18.43 12.41 3.03
CA ALA A 20 17.82 11.53 4.01
C ALA A 20 16.49 11.12 3.39
N VAL A 21 16.49 10.02 2.62
CA VAL A 21 15.28 9.23 2.42
C VAL A 21 14.84 8.93 3.84
N LEU A 22 13.78 9.61 4.26
CA LEU A 22 13.21 9.42 5.58
C LEU A 22 13.04 7.91 5.74
N ALA A 23 13.73 7.35 6.73
CA ALA A 23 13.23 6.14 7.35
C ALA A 23 11.75 6.44 7.62
N ASP A 24 10.91 5.56 7.09
CA ASP A 24 9.47 5.54 7.29
C ASP A 24 8.59 6.26 6.23
N GLU A 25 8.42 5.63 5.07
CA GLU A 25 7.06 5.40 4.54
C GLU A 25 7.04 4.11 3.71
N CYS A 26 7.35 3.00 4.39
CA CYS A 26 6.62 1.77 4.12
C CYS A 26 5.60 1.48 5.23
N GLN A 27 5.78 1.85 6.52
CA GLN A 27 4.72 1.79 7.55
C GLN A 27 5.02 2.61 8.82
N PRO A 28 4.31 3.74 9.09
CA PRO A 28 4.57 4.56 10.28
C PRO A 28 4.31 3.82 11.61
N GLU A 29 5.12 4.17 12.62
CA GLU A 29 5.06 3.78 14.06
C GLU A 29 3.68 3.95 14.75
N VAL A 30 2.66 4.41 14.03
CA VAL A 30 1.28 4.56 14.51
C VAL A 30 0.34 3.77 13.62
N TRP A 31 0.17 2.48 13.92
CA TRP A 31 -0.98 1.65 13.54
C TRP A 31 -2.33 2.18 14.07
N LYS A 32 -2.39 3.42 14.56
CA LYS A 32 -3.62 4.10 14.95
C LYS A 32 -4.11 4.97 13.79
N LEU A 33 -4.97 4.36 12.96
CA LEU A 33 -6.08 5.03 12.26
C LEU A 33 -5.77 5.85 11.00
N ARG A 34 -4.88 5.40 10.09
CA ARG A 34 -5.03 5.83 8.69
C ARG A 34 -6.11 4.97 8.04
N ILE A 35 -7.18 5.61 7.57
CA ILE A 35 -8.14 4.96 6.68
C ILE A 35 -7.46 4.80 5.32
N LEU A 36 -7.23 3.54 4.91
CA LEU A 36 -6.67 3.25 3.60
C LEU A 36 -7.63 3.69 2.49
N GLY A 37 -7.05 4.31 1.46
CA GLY A 37 -7.72 4.70 0.24
C GLY A 37 -7.80 3.55 -0.77
N PRO A 38 -8.71 3.61 -1.76
CA PRO A 38 -8.79 2.61 -2.82
C PRO A 38 -7.47 2.49 -3.58
N GLY A 39 -6.99 1.27 -3.80
CA GLY A 39 -5.75 0.95 -4.48
C GLY A 39 -4.50 0.93 -3.59
N GLU A 40 -4.57 1.51 -2.38
CA GLU A 40 -3.48 1.40 -1.40
C GLU A 40 -3.31 -0.05 -0.93
N ILE A 41 -2.10 -0.42 -0.49
CA ILE A 41 -1.84 -1.77 0.03
C ILE A 41 -2.32 -1.88 1.47
N ASN A 42 -3.33 -2.73 1.69
CA ASN A 42 -3.73 -3.17 3.00
C ASN A 42 -2.82 -4.32 3.45
N CYS A 43 -1.68 -3.96 4.05
CA CYS A 43 -0.71 -4.94 4.52
C CYS A 43 -1.13 -5.56 5.85
N ARG A 44 -1.27 -6.88 5.88
CA ARG A 44 -1.66 -7.67 7.05
C ARG A 44 -0.45 -8.31 7.74
N LEU A 45 0.54 -8.74 6.96
CA LEU A 45 1.78 -9.31 7.46
C LEU A 45 2.96 -8.74 6.65
N GLY A 46 3.95 -8.23 7.37
CA GLY A 46 5.20 -7.75 6.81
C GLY A 46 6.40 -8.59 7.24
N THR A 47 7.50 -8.45 6.52
CA THR A 47 8.83 -8.95 6.89
C THR A 47 9.87 -7.86 6.70
N THR A 48 10.84 -7.78 7.60
CA THR A 48 11.97 -6.86 7.47
C THR A 48 13.16 -7.57 6.86
N THR A 49 13.80 -6.97 5.85
CA THR A 49 15.07 -7.45 5.30
C THR A 49 16.21 -7.27 6.30
N GLY A 50 17.25 -8.09 6.19
CA GLY A 50 18.50 -7.87 6.93
C GLY A 50 19.34 -6.72 6.36
N LEU A 51 20.57 -6.58 6.85
CA LEU A 51 21.55 -5.59 6.38
C LEU A 51 22.12 -5.91 4.99
N GLN A 52 22.03 -7.17 4.55
CA GLN A 52 22.49 -7.61 3.24
C GLN A 52 21.27 -7.91 2.37
N VAL A 53 21.20 -7.23 1.22
CA VAL A 53 20.22 -7.48 0.18
C VAL A 53 20.93 -7.56 -1.16
N ASP A 54 20.38 -8.37 -2.06
CA ASP A 54 20.87 -8.61 -3.40
C ASP A 54 19.69 -8.90 -4.34
N SER A 55 20.00 -9.21 -5.61
CA SER A 55 18.99 -9.52 -6.63
C SER A 55 18.14 -10.76 -6.33
N ASN A 56 18.57 -11.65 -5.43
CA ASN A 56 17.84 -12.85 -5.04
C ASN A 56 16.95 -12.64 -3.82
N THR A 57 17.02 -11.48 -3.17
CA THR A 57 16.34 -11.22 -1.90
C THR A 57 14.83 -11.29 -2.03
N CYS A 58 14.23 -10.69 -3.09
CA CYS A 58 12.79 -10.83 -3.34
C CYS A 58 12.36 -12.29 -3.53
N ALA A 59 13.10 -13.07 -4.32
CA ALA A 59 12.80 -14.49 -4.55
C ALA A 59 12.92 -15.31 -3.26
N SER A 60 13.90 -14.98 -2.41
CA SER A 60 14.12 -15.65 -1.13
C SER A 60 12.99 -15.35 -0.13
N ILE A 61 12.54 -14.09 -0.07
CA ILE A 61 11.38 -13.69 0.74
C ILE A 61 10.11 -14.38 0.23
N ALA A 62 9.85 -14.32 -1.08
CA ALA A 62 8.67 -14.93 -1.67
C ALA A 62 8.60 -16.44 -1.37
N ASN A 63 9.73 -17.15 -1.50
CA ASN A 63 9.83 -18.56 -1.15
C ASN A 63 9.56 -18.80 0.36
N LYS A 64 10.20 -18.03 1.24
CA LYS A 64 10.03 -18.14 2.70
C LYS A 64 8.57 -18.01 3.14
N TYR A 65 7.80 -17.14 2.51
CA TYR A 65 6.38 -16.90 2.82
C TYR A 65 5.43 -17.68 1.90
N HIS A 66 5.95 -18.57 1.06
CA HIS A 66 5.16 -19.39 0.15
C HIS A 66 4.24 -18.59 -0.80
N ILE A 67 4.73 -17.46 -1.31
CA ILE A 67 4.07 -16.62 -2.33
C ILE A 67 4.92 -16.58 -3.61
N THR A 68 4.33 -16.15 -4.73
CA THR A 68 5.09 -15.90 -5.96
C THR A 68 5.84 -14.58 -5.87
N VAL A 69 6.89 -14.41 -6.68
CA VAL A 69 7.58 -13.12 -6.80
C VAL A 69 6.61 -12.05 -7.31
N ASP A 70 5.74 -12.39 -8.26
CA ASP A 70 4.74 -11.46 -8.78
C ASP A 70 3.79 -10.96 -7.68
N THR A 71 3.30 -11.85 -6.80
CA THR A 71 2.48 -11.46 -5.65
C THR A 71 3.27 -10.59 -4.68
N PHE A 72 4.55 -10.89 -4.43
CA PHE A 72 5.39 -10.06 -3.58
C PHE A 72 5.59 -8.65 -4.18
N LEU A 73 5.81 -8.54 -5.49
CA LEU A 73 5.97 -7.25 -6.16
C LEU A 73 4.64 -6.47 -6.26
N ASP A 74 3.51 -7.15 -6.44
CA ASP A 74 2.17 -6.56 -6.42
C ASP A 74 1.86 -5.91 -5.08
N LEU A 75 2.20 -6.59 -3.98
CA LEU A 75 2.08 -6.05 -2.63
C LEU A 75 3.11 -4.96 -2.30
N ASN A 76 4.15 -4.79 -3.11
CA ASN A 76 5.24 -3.85 -2.89
C ASN A 76 5.62 -3.11 -4.19
N PRO A 77 4.70 -2.34 -4.79
CA PRO A 77 4.88 -1.80 -6.14
C PRO A 77 6.08 -0.85 -6.29
N ARG A 78 6.58 -0.28 -5.18
CA ARG A 78 7.78 0.56 -5.15
C ARG A 78 9.07 -0.20 -5.47
N LEU A 79 9.07 -1.54 -5.39
CA LEU A 79 10.23 -2.37 -5.74
C LEU A 79 10.51 -2.38 -7.24
N GLY A 80 9.52 -2.03 -8.07
CA GLY A 80 9.58 -2.20 -9.52
C GLY A 80 9.42 -3.67 -9.93
N SER A 81 9.23 -3.93 -11.23
CA SER A 81 8.92 -5.27 -11.76
C SER A 81 10.06 -6.28 -11.61
N ASN A 82 11.28 -5.84 -11.31
CA ASN A 82 12.46 -6.71 -11.17
C ASN A 82 13.16 -6.56 -9.80
N CYS A 83 12.47 -6.15 -8.75
CA CYS A 83 13.07 -6.00 -7.41
C CYS A 83 14.24 -4.98 -7.33
N GLU A 84 14.26 -3.99 -8.21
CA GLU A 84 15.40 -3.08 -8.41
C GLU A 84 15.61 -2.12 -7.22
N SER A 85 14.55 -1.82 -6.49
CA SER A 85 14.56 -0.86 -5.38
C SER A 85 14.51 -1.51 -4.00
N ILE A 86 14.91 -2.79 -3.88
CA ILE A 86 14.99 -3.44 -2.57
C ILE A 86 16.09 -2.81 -1.71
N GLN A 87 15.78 -2.58 -0.44
CA GLN A 87 16.64 -1.89 0.51
C GLN A 87 16.87 -2.76 1.74
N PRO A 88 18.05 -2.69 2.36
CA PRO A 88 18.30 -3.34 3.64
C PRO A 88 17.46 -2.69 4.76
N ASP A 89 17.27 -3.42 5.86
CA ASP A 89 16.54 -2.96 7.06
C ASP A 89 15.17 -2.30 6.78
N THR A 90 14.51 -2.77 5.71
CA THR A 90 13.24 -2.22 5.23
C THR A 90 12.15 -3.28 5.35
N MET A 91 10.97 -2.88 5.80
CA MET A 91 9.82 -3.77 5.88
C MET A 91 9.05 -3.82 4.56
N TYR A 92 8.74 -5.04 4.12
CA TYR A 92 7.97 -5.34 2.92
C TYR A 92 6.77 -6.21 3.25
N CYS A 93 5.68 -5.99 2.53
CA CYS A 93 4.45 -6.73 2.72
C CYS A 93 4.53 -8.13 2.09
N VAL A 94 4.08 -9.15 2.82
CA VAL A 94 4.07 -10.55 2.36
C VAL A 94 2.68 -11.18 2.44
N GLU A 95 1.75 -10.52 3.13
CA GLU A 95 0.33 -10.85 3.10
C GLU A 95 -0.49 -9.57 3.13
N GLY A 96 -1.40 -9.41 2.18
CA GLY A 96 -2.21 -8.21 2.06
C GLY A 96 -3.05 -8.25 0.80
N PHE A 97 -3.64 -7.10 0.48
CA PHE A 97 -4.42 -6.91 -0.74
C PHE A 97 -4.50 -5.43 -1.09
N HIS A 98 -4.78 -5.12 -2.35
CA HIS A 98 -5.16 -3.77 -2.75
C HIS A 98 -6.52 -3.42 -2.13
N GLU A 99 -6.53 -2.37 -1.32
CA GLU A 99 -7.73 -1.87 -0.68
C GLU A 99 -8.79 -1.53 -1.74
N PRO A 100 -9.97 -2.16 -1.71
CA PRO A 100 -11.00 -1.85 -2.69
C PRO A 100 -11.69 -0.54 -2.34
N LEU A 101 -12.44 0.02 -3.29
CA LEU A 101 -13.33 1.13 -2.99
C LEU A 101 -14.43 0.67 -2.01
N ARG A 102 -14.36 1.15 -0.75
CA ARG A 102 -15.38 0.83 0.25
C ARG A 102 -16.62 1.70 0.07
N ALA A 103 -17.80 1.09 0.10
CA ALA A 103 -19.12 1.73 0.00
C ALA A 103 -19.51 2.46 1.30
N ARG A 104 -18.70 3.43 1.76
CA ARG A 104 -18.95 4.17 3.03
C ARG A 104 -20.23 5.01 3.01
N ASN A 105 -20.74 5.34 1.83
CA ASN A 105 -22.03 6.02 1.63
C ASN A 105 -23.21 5.03 1.50
N GLY A 106 -22.95 3.72 1.63
CA GLY A 106 -23.94 2.65 1.52
C GLY A 106 -24.37 2.32 0.08
N LEU A 107 -23.70 2.84 -0.95
CA LEU A 107 -23.97 2.54 -2.36
C LEU A 107 -22.88 1.62 -2.92
N CYS A 108 -23.27 0.52 -3.55
CA CYS A 108 -22.36 -0.57 -3.93
C CYS A 108 -22.60 -1.09 -5.34
N GLY A 109 -21.68 -1.95 -5.81
CA GLY A 109 -21.81 -2.64 -7.10
C GLY A 109 -21.46 -1.79 -8.33
N PRO A 110 -21.77 -2.28 -9.54
CA PRO A 110 -21.35 -1.71 -10.83
C PRO A 110 -21.75 -0.25 -11.03
N ASP A 111 -22.96 0.12 -10.60
CA ASP A 111 -23.47 1.48 -10.73
C ASP A 111 -22.74 2.49 -9.83
N ASN A 112 -21.94 1.99 -8.88
CA ASN A 112 -21.22 2.77 -7.88
C ASN A 112 -19.71 2.55 -7.95
N ARG A 113 -19.16 2.45 -9.18
CA ARG A 113 -17.72 2.24 -9.43
C ARG A 113 -17.19 0.94 -8.79
N ASN A 114 -18.03 -0.10 -8.76
CA ASN A 114 -17.73 -1.38 -8.09
C ASN A 114 -17.34 -1.19 -6.62
N ALA A 115 -17.95 -0.23 -5.91
CA ALA A 115 -17.73 -0.07 -4.48
C ALA A 115 -18.28 -1.28 -3.72
N THR A 116 -17.50 -1.80 -2.77
CA THR A 116 -17.86 -2.98 -1.98
C THR A 116 -18.30 -2.65 -0.57
N CYS A 117 -19.29 -3.40 -0.09
CA CYS A 117 -19.81 -3.31 1.27
C CYS A 117 -18.90 -4.00 2.31
N VAL A 118 -17.98 -4.87 1.87
CA VAL A 118 -17.10 -5.64 2.76
C VAL A 118 -16.28 -4.72 3.66
N GLY A 119 -16.33 -4.99 4.96
CA GLY A 119 -15.64 -4.23 6.01
C GLY A 119 -16.22 -2.84 6.28
N THR A 120 -17.47 -2.58 5.89
CA THR A 120 -18.28 -1.47 6.44
C THR A 120 -19.14 -1.94 7.62
N ASP A 121 -20.18 -1.22 8.03
CA ASP A 121 -21.18 -1.69 9.00
C ASP A 121 -22.17 -2.70 8.40
N LYS A 122 -22.28 -2.73 7.06
CA LYS A 122 -23.16 -3.62 6.30
C LYS A 122 -22.38 -4.40 5.28
N GLN A 123 -22.42 -5.73 5.31
CA GLN A 123 -21.45 -6.57 4.58
C GLN A 123 -21.91 -7.01 3.19
N CYS A 124 -23.18 -6.88 2.86
CA CYS A 124 -23.75 -7.46 1.64
C CYS A 124 -24.18 -6.35 0.69
N CYS A 125 -23.84 -6.49 -0.59
CA CYS A 125 -24.35 -5.60 -1.64
C CYS A 125 -25.60 -6.21 -2.26
N ASN A 126 -26.74 -5.52 -2.17
CA ASN A 126 -28.00 -5.99 -2.74
C ASN A 126 -28.07 -5.64 -4.25
N LYS A 127 -28.22 -6.64 -5.13
CA LYS A 127 -28.25 -6.52 -6.59
C LYS A 127 -29.49 -5.82 -7.16
N MET A 128 -30.56 -5.70 -6.38
CA MET A 128 -31.80 -5.03 -6.78
C MET A 128 -31.80 -3.55 -6.41
N THR A 129 -31.15 -3.20 -5.29
CA THR A 129 -31.16 -1.82 -4.77
C THR A 129 -29.82 -1.10 -4.90
N TRP A 130 -28.73 -1.81 -5.20
CA TRP A 130 -27.35 -1.34 -5.20
C TRP A 130 -26.96 -0.64 -3.89
N ARG A 131 -27.49 -1.15 -2.78
CA ARG A 131 -27.23 -0.64 -1.44
C ARG A 131 -26.64 -1.70 -0.54
N CYS A 132 -25.81 -1.25 0.39
CA CYS A 132 -25.29 -2.12 1.43
C CYS A 132 -26.38 -2.46 2.44
N GLY A 133 -26.41 -3.73 2.82
CA GLY A 133 -27.39 -4.33 3.71
C GLY A 133 -26.82 -5.50 4.51
N ASN A 134 -27.61 -5.97 5.48
CA ASN A 134 -27.32 -7.14 6.32
C ASN A 134 -28.55 -8.04 6.49
N THR A 135 -29.67 -7.73 5.81
CA THR A 135 -30.89 -8.53 5.92
C THR A 135 -30.75 -9.81 5.10
N THR A 136 -31.64 -10.77 5.32
CA THR A 136 -31.70 -11.99 4.49
C THR A 136 -31.92 -11.66 3.01
N ASP A 137 -32.67 -10.60 2.69
CA ASP A 137 -32.82 -10.16 1.30
C ASP A 137 -31.49 -9.72 0.71
N ASP A 138 -30.73 -8.91 1.47
CA ASP A 138 -29.45 -8.36 1.03
C ASP A 138 -28.36 -9.42 0.89
N CYS A 139 -28.31 -10.39 1.81
CA CYS A 139 -27.21 -11.35 1.94
C CYS A 139 -27.47 -12.72 1.33
N THR A 140 -28.73 -13.07 1.02
CA THR A 140 -29.08 -14.39 0.45
C THR A 140 -29.79 -14.23 -0.89
N THR A 141 -31.01 -13.70 -0.90
CA THR A 141 -31.86 -13.66 -2.12
C THR A 141 -31.28 -12.76 -3.21
N ASN A 142 -30.89 -11.55 -2.81
CA ASN A 142 -30.44 -10.49 -3.70
C ASN A 142 -28.97 -10.16 -3.50
N CYS A 143 -28.17 -11.04 -2.91
CA CYS A 143 -26.74 -10.76 -2.76
C CYS A 143 -26.03 -10.74 -4.11
N TYR A 144 -25.34 -9.64 -4.39
CA TYR A 144 -24.45 -9.47 -5.54
C TYR A 144 -23.01 -9.83 -5.17
N GLU A 145 -22.53 -9.26 -4.07
CA GLU A 145 -21.18 -9.46 -3.54
C GLU A 145 -21.17 -9.26 -2.02
N GLY A 146 -20.00 -9.50 -1.44
CA GLY A 146 -19.74 -9.32 -0.01
C GLY A 146 -19.97 -10.61 0.75
N ASN A 147 -20.52 -10.52 1.95
CA ASN A 147 -20.74 -11.70 2.81
C ASN A 147 -22.05 -12.41 2.46
N CYS A 148 -22.16 -12.90 1.22
CA CYS A 148 -23.32 -13.66 0.76
C CYS A 148 -23.36 -15.06 1.39
N TYR A 149 -24.53 -15.54 1.80
CA TYR A 149 -24.73 -16.88 2.39
C TYR A 149 -26.09 -17.48 2.07
#